data_AF-A0A259NE65-F1
#
_entry.id   AF-A0A259NE65-F1
#
_cell.length_a   1.000
_cell.length_b   1.000
_cell.length_c   1.000
_cell.angle_alpha   90.00
_cell.angle_beta   90.00
_cell.angle_gamma   90.00
#
_symmetry.space_group_name_H-M   'P 1'
#
loop_
_entity.id
_entity.type
_entity.pdbx_description
1 polymer ?
#
loop_
_entity_poly.entity_id
_entity_poly.type
_entity_poly.pdbx_seq_one_letter_code
_entity_poly.pdbx_strand_id
1 'polypeptide(L)'
;MLARIAEQERRKGGGAAKIAEHSSPSATPSIERGGAAKQPSAATVRAKKVALNNQDSRLDTLHYDEAANTLKLVFPGAELLNQNVALRMHNAKTSMLKATWIKRLEALMILNMPVYDLWKVNQQRSYPFIVEEVYATGEGQCLDVESVVAACKPVIDALVRTRFLPDDSSQYIAQPIAYTYRQRNNGLVLVLRPAPKPWGLVSDTTIELAQAIPFQGA
;
A
#
# COMPACT_ATOMS: atom_id res chain seq x y z
N MET A 1 23.37 32.63 -13.50
CA MET A 1 23.14 31.35 -12.79
C MET A 1 24.40 30.48 -12.71
N LEU A 2 25.33 30.55 -13.67
CA LEU A 2 26.58 29.75 -13.66
C LEU A 2 27.63 30.17 -12.59
N ALA A 3 27.64 31.44 -12.16
CA ALA A 3 28.58 31.91 -11.14
C ALA A 3 28.33 31.33 -9.73
N ARG A 4 27.11 30.87 -9.42
CA ARG A 4 26.79 30.24 -8.11
C ARG A 4 27.25 28.78 -8.00
N ILE A 5 27.47 28.10 -9.14
CA ILE A 5 27.92 26.69 -9.17
C ILE A 5 29.45 26.63 -9.02
N ALA A 6 30.19 27.58 -9.60
CA ALA A 6 31.66 27.65 -9.48
C ALA A 6 32.13 27.94 -8.04
N GLU A 7 31.37 28.71 -7.26
CA GLU A 7 31.69 29.04 -5.86
C GLU A 7 31.51 27.83 -4.91
N GLN A 8 30.60 26.90 -5.25
CA GLN A 8 30.34 25.69 -4.45
C GLN A 8 31.39 24.59 -4.65
N GLU A 9 31.94 24.46 -5.86
CA GLU A 9 33.04 23.55 -6.18
C GLU A 9 34.35 24.00 -5.49
N ARG A 10 34.58 25.32 -5.39
CA ARG A 10 35.78 25.88 -4.76
C ARG A 10 35.86 25.66 -3.25
N ARG A 11 34.71 25.53 -2.56
CA ARG A 11 34.64 25.29 -1.11
C ARG A 11 34.82 23.83 -0.70
N LYS A 12 34.75 22.87 -1.63
CA LYS A 12 34.92 21.43 -1.34
C LYS A 12 36.36 20.91 -1.49
N GLY A 13 37.28 21.70 -2.05
CA GLY A 13 38.65 21.25 -2.39
C GLY A 13 39.77 21.61 -1.41
N GLY A 14 39.47 22.07 -0.18
CA GLY A 14 40.44 22.71 0.72
C GLY A 14 40.93 21.88 1.92
N GLY A 15 40.96 20.54 1.83
CA GLY A 15 41.35 19.65 2.93
C GLY A 15 42.54 18.75 2.59
N ALA A 16 43.71 19.38 2.45
CA ALA A 16 45.06 18.85 2.24
C ALA A 16 45.30 17.33 2.36
N ALA A 17 45.77 16.78 1.23
CA ALA A 17 46.65 15.61 1.17
C ALA A 17 48.01 15.91 1.83
N LYS A 18 48.59 14.90 2.49
CA LYS A 18 50.04 14.75 2.67
C LYS A 18 50.46 13.34 2.20
N ILE A 19 51.25 13.35 1.13
CA ILE A 19 52.09 12.28 0.55
C ILE A 19 53.38 12.24 1.40
N ALA A 20 54.21 11.20 1.58
CA ALA A 20 54.27 9.74 1.40
C ALA A 20 55.52 9.28 2.20
N GLU A 21 55.72 7.97 2.43
CA GLU A 21 56.99 7.27 2.12
C GLU A 21 56.93 5.76 2.44
N HIS A 22 57.74 4.99 1.71
CA HIS A 22 57.77 3.54 1.57
C HIS A 22 58.30 2.76 2.79
N SER A 23 57.71 1.58 3.06
CA SER A 23 58.45 0.32 3.33
C SER A 23 57.49 -0.89 3.37
N SER A 24 57.81 -1.94 2.62
CA SER A 24 57.22 -3.29 2.73
C SER A 24 58.15 -4.18 3.58
N PRO A 25 57.77 -5.40 4.00
CA PRO A 25 56.45 -5.99 4.23
C PRO A 25 56.30 -6.50 5.69
N SER A 26 55.08 -6.67 6.21
CA SER A 26 54.87 -7.55 7.35
C SER A 26 53.53 -8.27 7.24
N ALA A 27 53.61 -9.59 7.11
CA ALA A 27 52.48 -10.49 7.18
C ALA A 27 51.84 -10.39 8.57
N THR A 28 50.70 -9.71 8.65
CA THR A 28 49.81 -9.75 9.82
C THR A 28 48.50 -10.40 9.36
N PRO A 29 47.94 -11.34 10.13
CA PRO A 29 46.84 -12.17 9.68
C PRO A 29 45.61 -11.28 9.46
N SER A 30 44.94 -11.49 8.33
CA SER A 30 43.64 -10.92 8.02
C SER A 30 42.63 -11.36 9.07
N ILE A 31 42.44 -10.54 10.09
CA ILE A 31 41.26 -10.61 10.94
C ILE A 31 40.10 -10.27 10.01
N GLU A 32 39.31 -11.28 9.67
CA GLU A 32 38.00 -11.12 9.06
C GLU A 32 37.22 -10.11 9.93
N ARG A 33 37.17 -8.86 9.48
CA ARG A 33 36.21 -7.90 10.01
C ARG A 33 34.85 -8.40 9.57
N GLY A 34 34.23 -9.23 10.39
CA GLY A 34 32.81 -9.52 10.31
C GLY A 34 32.09 -8.18 10.20
N GLY A 35 31.56 -7.88 9.01
CA GLY A 35 30.88 -6.64 8.74
C GLY A 35 29.74 -6.49 9.74
N ALA A 36 29.74 -5.41 10.52
CA ALA A 36 28.69 -5.13 11.47
C ALA A 36 27.32 -5.24 10.78
N ALA A 37 26.45 -6.13 11.28
CA ALA A 37 25.14 -6.35 10.70
C ALA A 37 24.40 -5.01 10.61
N LYS A 38 24.09 -4.57 9.38
CA LYS A 38 23.46 -3.28 9.12
C LYS A 38 22.11 -3.22 9.85
N GLN A 39 21.98 -2.33 10.83
CA GLN A 39 20.72 -2.21 11.59
C GLN A 39 19.54 -1.88 10.66
N PRO A 40 18.35 -2.46 10.91
CA PRO A 40 17.18 -2.21 10.09
C PRO A 40 16.74 -0.74 10.21
N SER A 41 16.32 -0.15 9.09
CA SER A 41 15.74 1.20 9.12
C SER A 41 14.43 1.25 9.90
N ALA A 42 14.08 2.41 10.46
CA ALA A 42 12.80 2.62 11.15
C ALA A 42 11.59 2.23 10.28
N ALA A 43 11.66 2.48 8.96
CA ALA A 43 10.67 2.04 7.99
C ALA A 43 10.52 0.50 7.93
N THR A 44 11.64 -0.23 7.94
CA THR A 44 11.64 -1.70 7.94
C THR A 44 11.04 -2.26 9.24
N VAL A 45 11.37 -1.65 10.39
CA VAL A 45 10.80 -2.03 11.68
C VAL A 45 9.30 -1.78 11.72
N ARG A 46 8.85 -0.62 11.25
CA ARG A 46 7.43 -0.28 11.18
C ARG A 46 6.65 -1.24 10.28
N ALA A 47 7.16 -1.53 9.09
CA ALA A 47 6.53 -2.48 8.18
C ALA A 47 6.44 -3.89 8.78
N LYS A 48 7.46 -4.33 9.51
CA LYS A 48 7.42 -5.61 10.23
C LYS A 48 6.35 -5.62 11.31
N LYS A 49 6.23 -4.54 12.10
CA LYS A 49 5.17 -4.38 13.11
C LYS A 49 3.77 -4.48 12.48
N VAL A 50 3.51 -3.69 11.43
CA VAL A 50 2.22 -3.69 10.72
C VAL A 50 1.90 -5.08 10.18
N ALA A 51 2.87 -5.74 9.54
CA ALA A 51 2.67 -7.08 9.00
C ALA A 51 2.42 -8.14 10.08
N LEU A 52 3.04 -8.03 11.27
CA LEU A 52 2.77 -8.91 12.41
C LEU A 52 1.37 -8.66 12.99
N ASN A 53 1.00 -7.39 13.19
CA ASN A 53 -0.34 -7.02 13.68
C ASN A 53 -1.44 -7.50 12.74
N ASN A 54 -1.19 -7.49 11.43
CA ASN A 54 -2.13 -7.96 10.44
C ASN A 54 -2.22 -9.49 10.33
N GLN A 55 -1.47 -10.27 11.12
CA GLN A 55 -1.61 -11.74 11.15
C GLN A 55 -2.82 -12.20 11.98
N ASP A 56 -3.30 -11.37 12.91
CA ASP A 56 -4.49 -11.71 13.68
C ASP A 56 -5.76 -11.41 12.86
N SER A 57 -6.42 -12.47 12.41
CA SER A 57 -7.63 -12.42 11.59
C SER A 57 -8.86 -13.00 12.30
N ARG A 58 -8.76 -13.29 13.60
CA ARG A 58 -9.80 -14.03 14.34
C ARG A 58 -11.15 -13.31 14.43
N LEU A 59 -11.12 -11.98 14.33
CA LEU A 59 -12.29 -11.11 14.42
C LEU A 59 -12.72 -10.57 13.07
N ASP A 60 -12.10 -11.01 11.98
CA ASP A 60 -12.46 -10.54 10.64
C ASP A 60 -13.85 -11.04 10.27
N THR A 61 -14.62 -10.18 9.61
CA THR A 61 -15.97 -10.55 9.16
C THR A 61 -16.18 -10.25 7.68
N LEU A 62 -16.99 -11.11 7.06
CA LEU A 62 -17.41 -11.01 5.67
C LEU A 62 -18.93 -10.98 5.64
N HIS A 63 -19.50 -9.92 5.08
CA HIS A 63 -20.95 -9.78 4.93
C HIS A 63 -21.28 -9.43 3.48
N TYR A 64 -22.26 -10.09 2.90
CA TYR A 64 -22.77 -9.79 1.58
C TYR A 64 -24.26 -9.46 1.67
N ASP A 65 -24.64 -8.32 1.09
CA ASP A 65 -26.02 -7.89 0.92
C ASP A 65 -26.43 -8.10 -0.54
N GLU A 66 -27.30 -9.08 -0.78
CA GLU A 66 -27.74 -9.45 -2.12
C GLU A 66 -28.64 -8.38 -2.76
N ALA A 67 -29.47 -7.70 -1.97
CA ALA A 67 -30.38 -6.68 -2.50
C ALA A 67 -29.62 -5.46 -3.05
N ALA A 68 -28.54 -5.09 -2.38
CA ALA A 68 -27.67 -3.99 -2.80
C ALA A 68 -26.44 -4.45 -3.60
N ASN A 69 -26.29 -5.76 -3.86
CA ASN A 69 -25.08 -6.40 -4.40
C ASN A 69 -23.77 -5.84 -3.78
N THR A 70 -23.74 -5.72 -2.45
CA THR A 70 -22.68 -5.03 -1.72
C THR A 70 -21.94 -6.01 -0.81
N LEU A 71 -20.61 -6.09 -0.97
CA LEU A 71 -19.73 -6.88 -0.12
C LEU A 71 -19.06 -5.97 0.92
N LYS A 72 -19.06 -6.39 2.18
CA LYS A 72 -18.42 -5.69 3.30
C LYS A 72 -17.40 -6.62 3.96
N LEU A 73 -16.16 -6.17 4.03
CA LEU A 73 -15.08 -6.83 4.74
C LEU A 73 -14.66 -5.95 5.90
N VAL A 74 -14.63 -6.51 7.10
CA VAL A 74 -14.22 -5.80 8.32
C VAL A 74 -12.98 -6.49 8.86
N PHE A 75 -11.92 -5.72 9.08
CA PHE A 75 -10.63 -6.19 9.60
C PHE A 75 -10.31 -5.46 10.92
N PRO A 76 -10.89 -5.90 12.06
CA PRO A 76 -10.57 -5.33 13.35
C PRO A 76 -9.09 -5.49 13.67
N GLY A 77 -8.49 -4.48 14.30
CA GLY A 77 -7.07 -4.48 14.66
C GLY A 77 -6.11 -4.35 13.48
N ALA A 78 -6.60 -4.24 12.24
CA ALA A 78 -5.74 -4.03 11.09
C ALA A 78 -4.99 -2.68 11.18
N GLU A 79 -3.70 -2.71 10.86
CA GLU A 79 -2.87 -1.52 10.70
C GLU A 79 -2.54 -1.31 9.22
N LEU A 80 -2.51 -0.04 8.81
CA LEU A 80 -2.09 0.37 7.48
C LEU A 80 -0.65 0.92 7.52
N LEU A 81 0.11 0.64 6.46
CA LEU A 81 1.46 1.18 6.30
C LEU A 81 1.40 2.43 5.41
N ASN A 82 1.79 3.59 5.95
CA ASN A 82 1.83 4.83 5.21
C ASN A 82 2.67 4.71 3.91
N GLN A 83 2.17 5.28 2.81
CA GLN A 83 2.81 5.23 1.49
C GLN A 83 4.25 5.77 1.47
N ASN A 84 4.52 6.85 2.22
CA ASN A 84 5.87 7.41 2.33
C ASN A 84 6.86 6.43 2.97
N VAL A 85 6.37 5.52 3.82
CA VAL A 85 7.17 4.45 4.41
C VAL A 85 7.38 3.33 3.38
N ALA A 86 6.34 2.96 2.64
CA ALA A 86 6.40 1.94 1.59
C ALA A 86 7.39 2.32 0.47
N LEU A 87 7.35 3.56 -0.02
CA LEU A 87 8.24 4.06 -1.08
C LEU A 87 9.73 4.06 -0.69
N ARG A 88 10.03 4.12 0.61
CA ARG A 88 11.41 4.09 1.13
C ARG A 88 11.94 2.66 1.32
N MET A 89 11.15 1.64 1.01
CA MET A 89 11.51 0.24 1.15
C MET A 89 11.73 -0.43 -0.20
N HIS A 90 12.77 -1.26 -0.30
CA HIS A 90 12.95 -2.14 -1.45
C HIS A 90 11.76 -3.12 -1.55
N ASN A 91 11.23 -3.35 -2.75
CA ASN A 91 10.05 -4.20 -2.99
C ASN A 91 10.12 -5.56 -2.28
N ALA A 92 11.29 -6.21 -2.26
CA ALA A 92 11.50 -7.48 -1.56
C ALA A 92 11.16 -7.43 -0.05
N LYS A 93 11.27 -6.27 0.59
CA LYS A 93 10.94 -6.07 2.01
C LYS A 93 9.44 -5.82 2.28
N THR A 94 8.64 -5.61 1.23
CA THR A 94 7.18 -5.48 1.31
C THR A 94 6.45 -6.81 1.09
N SER A 95 7.18 -7.84 0.63
CA SER A 95 6.66 -9.18 0.34
C SER A 95 5.89 -9.80 1.52
N MET A 96 6.39 -9.62 2.74
CA MET A 96 5.75 -10.14 3.95
C MET A 96 4.37 -9.51 4.17
N LEU A 97 4.21 -8.20 3.98
CA LEU A 97 2.92 -7.53 4.14
C LEU A 97 1.90 -8.01 3.09
N LYS A 98 2.35 -8.16 1.84
CA LYS A 98 1.51 -8.72 0.76
C LYS A 98 1.08 -10.15 1.07
N ALA A 99 2.02 -11.00 1.49
CA ALA A 99 1.74 -12.38 1.85
C ALA A 99 0.79 -12.49 3.06
N THR A 100 0.93 -11.61 4.07
CA THR A 100 0.01 -11.55 5.20
C THR A 100 -1.42 -11.25 4.73
N TRP A 101 -1.61 -10.24 3.87
CA TRP A 101 -2.94 -9.88 3.37
C TRP A 101 -3.59 -10.98 2.53
N ILE A 102 -2.80 -11.66 1.68
CA ILE A 102 -3.29 -12.82 0.92
C ILE A 102 -3.80 -13.91 1.87
N LYS A 103 -2.97 -14.33 2.85
CA LYS A 103 -3.36 -15.37 3.81
C LYS A 103 -4.57 -14.98 4.66
N ARG A 104 -4.65 -13.70 5.06
CA ARG A 104 -5.77 -13.18 5.84
C ARG A 104 -7.08 -13.25 5.06
N LEU A 105 -7.08 -12.87 3.78
CA LEU A 105 -8.23 -12.98 2.90
C LEU A 105 -8.57 -14.43 2.54
N GLU A 106 -7.57 -15.31 2.33
CA GLU A 106 -7.79 -16.75 2.15
C GLU A 106 -8.50 -17.36 3.36
N ALA A 107 -8.04 -17.03 4.58
CA ALA A 107 -8.68 -17.47 5.81
C ALA A 107 -10.12 -16.94 5.90
N LEU A 108 -10.34 -15.66 5.61
CA LEU A 108 -11.67 -15.05 5.62
C LEU A 108 -12.62 -15.72 4.61
N MET A 109 -12.12 -16.02 3.41
CA MET A 109 -12.84 -16.76 2.37
C MET A 109 -13.23 -18.15 2.85
N ILE A 110 -12.27 -18.94 3.33
CA ILE A 110 -12.49 -20.33 3.78
C ILE A 110 -13.50 -20.39 4.93
N LEU A 111 -13.43 -19.45 5.87
CA LEU A 111 -14.34 -19.37 7.01
C LEU A 111 -15.76 -18.93 6.61
N ASN A 112 -15.92 -18.28 5.45
CA ASN A 112 -17.19 -17.70 4.99
C ASN A 112 -17.54 -18.16 3.56
N MET A 113 -17.19 -19.41 3.19
CA MET A 113 -17.40 -19.95 1.85
C MET A 113 -18.80 -19.71 1.28
N PRO A 114 -19.92 -19.90 2.02
CA PRO A 114 -21.26 -19.64 1.48
C PRO A 114 -21.46 -18.18 1.04
N VAL A 115 -20.95 -17.23 1.84
CA VAL A 115 -21.03 -15.79 1.54
C VAL A 115 -20.16 -15.45 0.33
N TYR A 116 -18.95 -16.03 0.28
CA TYR A 116 -18.02 -15.85 -0.83
C TYR A 116 -18.60 -16.39 -2.15
N ASP A 117 -19.16 -17.60 -2.16
CA ASP A 117 -19.74 -18.20 -3.37
C ASP A 117 -20.94 -17.37 -3.87
N LEU A 118 -21.79 -16.91 -2.95
CA LEU A 118 -22.92 -16.04 -3.30
C LEU A 118 -22.45 -14.70 -3.90
N TRP A 119 -21.39 -14.11 -3.33
CA TRP A 119 -20.72 -12.93 -3.92
C TRP A 119 -20.19 -13.23 -5.33
N LYS A 120 -19.49 -14.36 -5.52
CA LYS A 120 -18.89 -14.74 -6.81
C LYS A 120 -19.91 -14.84 -7.94
N VAL A 121 -21.11 -15.36 -7.65
CA VAL A 121 -22.21 -15.48 -8.62
C VAL A 121 -22.77 -14.11 -9.01
N ASN A 122 -22.91 -13.21 -8.04
CA ASN A 122 -23.61 -11.95 -8.24
C ASN A 122 -22.72 -10.81 -8.73
N GLN A 123 -21.43 -10.80 -8.38
CA GLN A 123 -20.56 -9.67 -8.70
C GLN A 123 -20.39 -9.40 -10.20
N GLN A 124 -20.49 -10.43 -11.04
CA GLN A 124 -20.28 -10.32 -12.49
C GLN A 124 -21.31 -9.44 -13.18
N ARG A 125 -22.46 -9.22 -12.54
CA ARG A 125 -23.60 -8.48 -13.09
C ARG A 125 -23.53 -6.98 -12.78
N SER A 126 -22.52 -6.52 -12.04
CA SER A 126 -22.52 -5.16 -11.47
C SER A 126 -21.17 -4.47 -11.49
N TYR A 127 -20.22 -4.94 -12.29
CA TYR A 127 -18.99 -4.19 -12.53
C TYR A 127 -19.27 -2.88 -13.28
N PRO A 128 -18.51 -1.81 -13.02
CA PRO A 128 -17.43 -1.74 -12.01
C PRO A 128 -17.96 -1.48 -10.59
N PHE A 129 -17.14 -1.76 -9.58
CA PHE A 129 -17.42 -1.47 -8.17
C PHE A 129 -16.74 -0.16 -7.72
N ILE A 130 -17.39 0.57 -6.81
CA ILE A 130 -16.73 1.53 -5.94
C ILE A 130 -16.19 0.77 -4.73
N VAL A 131 -14.96 1.10 -4.32
CA VAL A 131 -14.34 0.54 -3.12
C VAL A 131 -14.28 1.62 -2.05
N GLU A 132 -15.06 1.48 -0.99
CA GLU A 132 -15.00 2.38 0.16
C GLU A 132 -13.95 1.85 1.14
N GLU A 133 -13.00 2.69 1.51
CA GLU A 133 -11.81 2.34 2.29
C GLU A 133 -11.80 3.17 3.58
N VAL A 134 -12.47 2.66 4.61
CA VAL A 134 -12.63 3.38 5.87
C VAL A 134 -11.62 2.85 6.89
N TYR A 135 -10.60 3.66 7.19
CA TYR A 135 -9.55 3.32 8.13
C TYR A 135 -9.70 4.06 9.45
N ALA A 136 -9.90 3.31 10.53
CA ALA A 136 -9.95 3.86 11.86
C ALA A 136 -8.62 3.58 12.58
N THR A 137 -7.98 4.61 13.12
CA THR A 137 -6.66 4.50 13.74
C THR A 137 -6.68 4.76 15.24
N GLY A 138 -5.93 3.95 15.98
CA GLY A 138 -5.60 4.16 17.39
C GLY A 138 -4.38 5.07 17.61
N GLU A 139 -3.72 5.49 16.55
CA GLU A 139 -2.53 6.33 16.65
C GLU A 139 -2.85 7.80 16.97
N GLY A 140 -1.82 8.55 17.36
CA GLY A 140 -1.94 9.97 17.64
C GLY A 140 -2.32 10.82 16.43
N GLN A 141 -2.02 10.32 15.22
CA GLN A 141 -2.28 11.01 13.95
C GLN A 141 -3.00 10.08 12.97
N CYS A 142 -3.96 10.65 12.23
CA CYS A 142 -4.56 10.00 11.08
C CYS A 142 -3.59 9.96 9.90
N LEU A 143 -3.78 8.98 9.03
CA LEU A 143 -3.26 9.06 7.67
C LEU A 143 -4.04 10.15 6.92
N ASP A 144 -3.46 10.72 5.87
CA ASP A 144 -4.26 11.46 4.89
C ASP A 144 -5.05 10.45 4.02
N VAL A 145 -6.10 10.94 3.36
CA VAL A 145 -7.00 10.10 2.54
C VAL A 145 -6.21 9.40 1.42
N GLU A 146 -5.26 10.10 0.79
CA GLU A 146 -4.40 9.53 -0.25
C GLU A 146 -3.51 8.40 0.27
N SER A 147 -2.94 8.53 1.48
CA SER A 147 -2.17 7.44 2.11
C SER A 147 -3.04 6.25 2.46
N VAL A 148 -4.32 6.43 2.79
CA VAL A 148 -5.24 5.29 3.01
C VAL A 148 -5.42 4.53 1.71
N VAL A 149 -5.75 5.23 0.61
CA VAL A 149 -5.90 4.59 -0.72
C VAL A 149 -4.64 3.82 -1.10
N ALA A 150 -3.49 4.46 -0.97
CA ALA A 150 -2.22 3.84 -1.30
C ALA A 150 -1.90 2.64 -0.38
N ALA A 151 -2.22 2.72 0.91
CA ALA A 151 -2.00 1.64 1.87
C ALA A 151 -3.00 0.48 1.73
N CYS A 152 -4.16 0.70 1.12
CA CYS A 152 -5.14 -0.31 0.75
C CYS A 152 -4.73 -1.09 -0.50
N LYS A 153 -3.78 -0.59 -1.31
CA LYS A 153 -3.32 -1.27 -2.54
C LYS A 153 -2.93 -2.75 -2.35
N PRO A 154 -2.13 -3.14 -1.33
CA PRO A 154 -1.84 -4.54 -1.07
C PRO A 154 -3.06 -5.39 -0.69
N VAL A 155 -4.11 -4.77 -0.13
CA VAL A 155 -5.36 -5.45 0.21
C VAL A 155 -6.17 -5.71 -1.06
N ILE A 156 -6.25 -4.73 -1.97
CA ILE A 156 -6.88 -4.90 -3.29
C ILE A 156 -6.14 -5.95 -4.13
N ASP A 157 -4.81 -5.91 -4.15
CA ASP A 157 -3.99 -6.96 -4.79
C ASP A 157 -4.34 -8.35 -4.24
N ALA A 158 -4.53 -8.45 -2.92
CA ALA A 158 -4.89 -9.69 -2.26
C ALA A 158 -6.33 -10.14 -2.59
N LEU A 159 -7.30 -9.22 -2.73
CA LEU A 159 -8.66 -9.53 -3.21
C LEU A 159 -8.66 -10.11 -4.63
N VAL A 160 -7.81 -9.59 -5.52
CA VAL A 160 -7.65 -10.13 -6.88
C VAL A 160 -7.01 -11.53 -6.83
N ARG A 161 -5.95 -11.71 -6.04
CA ARG A 161 -5.25 -12.99 -5.90
C ARG A 161 -6.14 -14.08 -5.32
N THR A 162 -6.99 -13.72 -4.36
CA THR A 162 -7.97 -14.61 -3.72
C THR A 162 -9.29 -14.69 -4.48
N ARG A 163 -9.37 -14.09 -5.68
CA ARG A 163 -10.51 -14.15 -6.60
C ARG A 163 -11.80 -13.55 -6.08
N PHE A 164 -11.77 -12.75 -5.00
CA PHE A 164 -12.89 -11.87 -4.66
C PHE A 164 -13.21 -10.95 -5.83
N LEU A 165 -12.19 -10.41 -6.49
CA LEU A 165 -12.30 -9.65 -7.74
C LEU A 165 -11.52 -10.34 -8.87
N PRO A 166 -11.88 -10.14 -10.15
CA PRO A 166 -11.14 -10.69 -11.29
C PRO A 166 -9.80 -9.97 -11.53
N ASP A 167 -9.81 -8.65 -11.42
CA ASP A 167 -8.69 -7.72 -11.69
C ASP A 167 -8.97 -6.37 -10.98
N ASP A 168 -7.98 -5.49 -10.88
CA ASP A 168 -8.06 -4.18 -10.23
C ASP A 168 -8.14 -3.00 -11.22
N SER A 169 -8.26 -3.29 -12.52
CA SER A 169 -8.46 -2.32 -13.59
C SER A 169 -9.82 -1.61 -13.51
N SER A 170 -9.93 -0.51 -14.27
CA SER A 170 -11.14 0.33 -14.36
C SER A 170 -12.38 -0.40 -14.86
N GLN A 171 -12.22 -1.57 -15.48
CA GLN A 171 -13.33 -2.44 -15.85
C GLN A 171 -14.06 -3.01 -14.62
N TYR A 172 -13.33 -3.27 -13.53
CA TYR A 172 -13.86 -3.94 -12.34
C TYR A 172 -13.95 -3.00 -11.13
N ILE A 173 -13.09 -1.98 -11.06
CA ILE A 173 -13.06 -0.98 -9.99
C ILE A 173 -13.12 0.41 -10.59
N ALA A 174 -14.19 1.16 -10.32
CA ALA A 174 -14.37 2.51 -10.84
C ALA A 174 -13.46 3.53 -10.11
N GLN A 175 -13.50 3.51 -8.78
CA GLN A 175 -12.67 4.38 -7.94
C GLN A 175 -12.62 3.87 -6.49
N PRO A 176 -11.51 4.09 -5.79
CA PRO A 176 -11.49 4.05 -4.33
C PRO A 176 -12.11 5.32 -3.74
N ILE A 177 -12.76 5.19 -2.58
CA ILE A 177 -13.27 6.30 -1.75
C ILE A 177 -12.78 6.07 -0.34
N ALA A 178 -11.70 6.75 0.04
CA ALA A 178 -11.11 6.59 1.36
C ALA A 178 -11.64 7.60 2.38
N TYR A 179 -11.68 7.16 3.63
CA TYR A 179 -11.95 8.00 4.79
C TYR A 179 -11.15 7.51 5.99
N THR A 180 -10.75 8.41 6.88
CA THR A 180 -10.05 8.01 8.10
C THR A 180 -10.34 8.93 9.26
N TYR A 181 -10.37 8.32 10.44
CA TYR A 181 -10.67 8.99 11.70
C TYR A 181 -9.98 8.27 12.86
N ARG A 182 -9.94 8.94 14.02
CA ARG A 182 -9.36 8.38 15.23
C ARG A 182 -10.41 7.63 16.03
N GLN A 183 -10.03 6.48 16.56
CA GLN A 183 -10.81 5.77 17.57
C GLN A 183 -9.90 4.90 18.43
N ARG A 184 -10.41 4.37 19.55
CA ARG A 184 -9.60 3.55 20.47
C ARG A 184 -9.09 2.26 19.83
N ASN A 185 -9.94 1.59 19.05
CA ASN A 185 -9.62 0.30 18.43
C ASN A 185 -9.34 0.51 16.95
N ASN A 186 -8.13 0.26 16.47
CA ASN A 186 -7.84 0.40 15.05
C ASN A 186 -8.54 -0.68 14.21
N GLY A 187 -8.74 -0.41 12.93
CA GLY A 187 -9.30 -1.38 12.00
C GLY A 187 -9.56 -0.78 10.61
N LEU A 188 -9.77 -1.67 9.65
CA LEU A 188 -10.10 -1.32 8.27
C LEU A 188 -11.47 -1.90 7.92
N VAL A 189 -12.33 -1.09 7.30
CA VAL A 189 -13.54 -1.56 6.63
C VAL A 189 -13.38 -1.33 5.13
N LEU A 190 -13.56 -2.39 4.35
CA LEU A 190 -13.66 -2.33 2.90
C LEU A 190 -15.09 -2.64 2.47
N VAL A 191 -15.67 -1.78 1.64
CA VAL A 191 -16.98 -2.02 1.04
C VAL A 191 -16.85 -2.00 -0.47
N LEU A 192 -17.28 -3.06 -1.14
CA LEU A 192 -17.41 -3.12 -2.59
C LEU A 192 -18.89 -2.99 -2.91
N ARG A 193 -19.28 -1.89 -3.55
CA ARG A 193 -20.67 -1.65 -3.96
C ARG A 193 -20.74 -1.24 -5.42
N PRO A 194 -21.82 -1.59 -6.16
CA PRO A 194 -21.91 -1.29 -7.57
C PRO A 194 -21.71 0.20 -7.83
N ALA A 195 -20.90 0.53 -8.83
CA ALA A 195 -20.77 1.91 -9.28
C ALA A 195 -22.03 2.29 -10.07
N PRO A 196 -22.59 3.49 -9.87
CA PRO A 196 -23.72 3.94 -10.68
C PRO A 196 -23.32 4.21 -12.14
N LYS A 197 -22.01 4.40 -12.40
CA LYS A 197 -21.42 4.75 -13.69
C LYS A 197 -20.02 4.14 -13.83
N PRO A 198 -19.47 3.99 -15.04
CA PRO A 198 -18.12 3.45 -15.25
C PRO A 198 -17.02 4.23 -14.53
N TRP A 199 -17.18 5.55 -14.42
CA TRP A 199 -16.28 6.47 -13.70
C TRP A 199 -16.74 6.77 -12.26
N GLY A 200 -17.54 5.89 -11.67
CA GLY A 200 -17.91 5.96 -10.26
C GLY A 200 -18.85 7.12 -9.95
N LEU A 201 -18.42 8.01 -9.05
CA LEU A 201 -19.19 9.17 -8.61
C LEU A 201 -18.78 10.48 -9.31
N VAL A 202 -17.84 10.42 -10.25
CA VAL A 202 -17.45 11.60 -11.03
C VAL A 202 -18.65 12.08 -11.87
N SER A 203 -18.84 13.40 -11.94
CA SER A 203 -19.94 13.98 -12.71
C SER A 203 -19.74 13.77 -14.23
N ASP A 204 -20.83 13.55 -14.96
CA ASP A 204 -20.77 13.33 -16.42
C ASP A 204 -20.17 14.56 -17.13
N THR A 205 -20.58 15.76 -16.70
CA THR A 205 -20.02 17.02 -17.19
C THR A 205 -18.51 17.11 -17.04
N THR A 206 -17.94 16.58 -15.95
CA THR A 206 -16.47 16.55 -15.76
C THR A 206 -15.81 15.60 -16.75
N ILE A 207 -16.43 14.45 -17.01
CA ILE A 207 -15.92 13.45 -17.96
C ILE A 207 -16.00 13.98 -19.39
N GLU A 208 -17.11 14.61 -19.77
CA GLU A 208 -17.29 15.24 -21.08
C GLU A 208 -16.22 16.32 -21.34
N LEU A 209 -15.95 17.17 -20.34
CA LEU A 209 -14.87 18.15 -20.42
C LEU A 209 -13.49 17.49 -20.57
N ALA A 210 -13.23 16.41 -19.84
CA ALA A 210 -11.97 15.68 -19.95
C ALA A 210 -11.78 15.01 -21.32
N GLN A 211 -12.86 14.50 -21.91
CA GLN A 211 -12.87 13.90 -23.25
C GLN A 211 -12.68 14.94 -24.35
N ALA A 212 -13.06 16.19 -24.11
CA ALA A 212 -12.88 17.30 -25.03
C ALA A 212 -11.47 17.91 -25.00
N ILE A 213 -10.55 17.41 -24.15
CA ILE A 213 -9.16 17.89 -24.13
C ILE A 213 -8.52 17.65 -25.50
N PRO A 214 -8.07 18.70 -26.21
CA PRO A 214 -7.53 18.55 -27.54
C PRO A 214 -6.22 17.77 -27.50
N PHE A 215 -6.09 16.80 -28.41
CA PHE A 215 -4.83 16.09 -28.60
C PHE A 215 -3.77 17.05 -29.16
N GLN A 216 -2.81 17.43 -28.32
CA GLN A 216 -1.60 18.11 -28.77
C GLN A 216 -0.56 17.03 -29.08
N GLY A 217 -0.61 16.49 -30.30
CA GLY A 217 0.44 15.62 -30.80
C GLY A 217 1.76 16.39 -30.93
N ALA A 218 2.83 15.82 -30.37
CA ALA A 218 4.21 16.18 -30.70
C ALA A 218 4.75 15.18 -31.74
#